data_AF-A0A3D1V4J7-F1
#
_entry.id   AF-A0A3D1V4J7-F1
#
_cell.length_a   1.000
_cell.length_b   1.000
_cell.length_c   1.000
_cell.angle_alpha   90.00
_cell.angle_beta   90.00
_cell.angle_gamma   90.00
#
_symmetry.space_group_name_H-M   'P 1'
#
loop_
_entity.id
_entity.type
_entity.pdbx_description
1 polymer ?
#
loop_
_entity_poly.entity_id
_entity_poly.type
_entity_poly.pdbx_seq_one_letter_code
_entity_poly.pdbx_strand_id
1 'polypeptide(L)' 'PDGRHEIQDNGSRNGTRVNGDIVTNRILKEGDLITLGAASMHYLGPSSRESQAAMAADYRRRDPQHDDADPYDHR' A
#
# COMPACT_ATOMS: atom_id res chain seq x y z
N PRO A 1 -0.91 -0.32 19.83
CA PRO A 1 -0.03 -0.18 18.65
C PRO A 1 0.03 1.30 18.22
N ASP A 2 1.23 1.83 18.03
CA ASP A 2 1.50 3.22 17.65
C ASP A 2 1.28 3.52 16.15
N GLY A 3 0.84 2.51 15.38
CA GLY A 3 0.54 2.65 13.96
C GLY A 3 1.78 2.80 13.08
N ARG A 4 2.98 2.58 13.62
CA ARG A 4 4.23 2.65 12.87
C ARG A 4 4.52 1.30 12.22
N HIS A 5 4.85 1.33 10.93
CA HIS A 5 5.36 0.16 10.21
C HIS A 5 6.86 0.32 9.97
N GLU A 6 7.56 -0.81 9.95
CA GLU A 6 9.00 -0.88 9.80
C GLU A 6 9.33 -1.86 8.67
N ILE A 7 10.35 -1.55 7.88
CA ILE A 7 10.91 -2.46 6.88
C ILE A 7 12.29 -2.93 7.31
N GLN A 8 12.48 -4.25 7.29
CA GLN A 8 13.75 -4.89 7.63
C GLN A 8 14.23 -5.75 6.45
N ASP A 9 15.49 -5.56 6.07
CA ASP A 9 16.14 -6.37 5.05
C ASP A 9 16.75 -7.63 5.67
N ASN A 10 16.30 -8.81 5.23
CA ASN A 10 16.75 -10.09 5.78
C ASN A 10 17.84 -10.75 4.91
N GLY A 11 18.89 -10.00 4.59
CA GLY A 11 20.02 -10.49 3.80
C GLY A 11 19.69 -10.63 2.32
N SER A 12 18.99 -9.65 1.75
CA SER A 12 18.68 -9.69 0.32
C SER A 12 19.96 -9.57 -0.52
N ARG A 13 20.01 -10.29 -1.65
CA ARG A 13 21.19 -10.31 -2.54
C ARG A 13 21.53 -8.92 -3.11
N ASN A 14 20.52 -8.08 -3.34
CA ASN A 14 20.67 -6.77 -3.99
C ASN A 14 20.41 -5.59 -3.03
N GLY A 15 20.06 -5.85 -1.77
CA GLY A 15 19.62 -4.86 -0.80
C GLY A 15 18.16 -4.43 -0.96
N THR A 16 17.57 -3.95 0.13
CA THR A 16 16.30 -3.22 0.13
C THR A 16 16.60 -1.72 0.07
N ARG A 17 15.86 -0.97 -0.78
CA ARG A 17 16.01 0.48 -0.87
C ARG A 17 14.74 1.22 -0.46
N VAL A 18 14.89 2.33 0.25
CA VAL A 18 13.80 3.27 0.57
C VAL A 18 14.22 4.67 0.13
N ASN A 19 13.47 5.25 -0.79
CA ASN A 19 13.78 6.54 -1.42
C ASN A 19 15.19 6.58 -2.04
N GLY A 20 15.66 5.44 -2.57
CA GLY A 20 16.98 5.28 -3.21
C GLY A 20 18.10 4.79 -2.28
N ASP A 21 17.97 5.00 -0.97
CA ASP A 21 18.96 4.58 0.04
C ASP A 21 18.85 3.09 0.32
N ILE A 22 19.98 2.37 0.37
CA ILE A 22 20.01 0.98 0.87
C ILE A 22 19.79 1.00 2.39
N VAL A 23 18.84 0.21 2.87
CA VAL A 23 18.49 0.13 4.30
C VAL A 23 18.54 -1.31 4.79
N THR A 24 19.00 -1.51 6.03
CA THR A 24 18.84 -2.78 6.75
C THR A 24 17.61 -2.78 7.64
N ASN A 25 17.29 -1.61 8.22
CA ASN A 25 16.07 -1.38 8.97
C ASN A 25 15.63 0.10 8.86
N ARG A 26 14.33 0.38 8.65
CA ARG A 26 13.79 1.75 8.60
C ARG A 26 12.29 1.78 8.95
N ILE A 27 11.89 2.75 9.79
CA ILE A 27 10.46 3.09 9.98
C ILE A 27 9.93 3.76 8.71
N LEU A 28 8.82 3.25 8.19
CA LEU A 28 8.18 3.74 6.97
C LEU A 28 7.31 4.97 7.25
N LYS A 29 7.30 5.89 6.29
CA LYS A 29 6.42 7.05 6.24
C LYS A 29 5.55 6.98 5.01
N GLU A 30 4.31 7.46 5.13
CA GLU A 30 3.38 7.54 4.00
C GLU A 30 4.03 8.21 2.78
N GLY A 31 3.91 7.54 1.63
CA GLY A 31 4.51 7.97 0.37
C GLY A 31 5.91 7.43 0.09
N ASP A 32 6.58 6.78 1.05
CA ASP A 32 7.93 6.23 0.85
C ASP A 32 7.99 5.28 -0.37
N LEU A 33 8.96 5.48 -1.26
CA LEU A 33 9.21 4.59 -2.39
C LEU A 33 10.14 3.45 -1.96
N ILE A 34 9.59 2.26 -1.85
CA ILE A 34 10.34 1.04 -1.53
C ILE A 34 10.73 0.36 -2.84
N THR A 35 11.99 -0.04 -2.96
CA THR A 35 12.49 -0.83 -4.10
C THR A 35 13.14 -2.12 -3.62
N LEU A 36 12.64 -3.23 -4.16
CA LEU A 36 13.08 -4.60 -3.88
C LEU A 36 13.48 -5.25 -5.21
N GLY A 37 14.78 -5.38 -5.47
CA GLY A 37 15.26 -5.87 -6.76
C GLY A 37 14.75 -5.00 -7.92
N ALA A 38 13.93 -5.58 -8.80
CA ALA A 38 13.34 -4.89 -9.96
C ALA A 38 11.94 -4.29 -9.69
N ALA A 39 11.37 -4.53 -8.50
CA ALA A 39 10.04 -4.05 -8.14
C ALA A 39 10.14 -2.76 -7.31
N SER A 40 9.24 -1.82 -7.58
CA SER A 40 9.11 -0.58 -6.81
C SER A 40 7.65 -0.34 -6.43
N MET A 41 7.41 0.13 -5.21
CA MET A 41 6.07 0.39 -4.68
C MET A 41 6.10 1.55 -3.67
N HIS A 42 5.03 2.34 -3.66
CA HIS A 42 4.85 3.35 -2.61
C HIS A 42 4.19 2.73 -1.38
N TYR A 43 4.75 3.01 -0.21
CA TYR A 43 4.10 2.69 1.05
C TYR A 43 2.94 3.64 1.28
N LEU A 44 1.73 3.07 1.29
CA LEU A 44 0.55 3.76 1.75
C LEU A 44 0.49 3.55 3.27
N GLY A 45 0.58 4.66 4.00
CA GLY A 45 0.47 4.66 5.45
C GLY A 45 -0.86 4.07 5.91
N PRO A 46 -1.01 3.80 7.23
CA PRO A 46 -2.32 3.50 7.77
C PRO A 46 -3.25 4.65 7.39
N SER A 47 -4.18 4.39 6.47
CA SER A 47 -5.23 5.34 6.18
C SER A 47 -5.92 5.63 7.49
N SER A 48 -5.95 6.90 7.88
CA SER A 48 -6.81 7.30 8.99
C SER A 48 -8.20 6.75 8.71
N ARG A 49 -8.94 6.35 9.74
CA ARG A 49 -10.33 5.89 9.56
C ARG A 49 -11.15 6.91 8.76
N GLU A 50 -10.82 8.19 8.89
CA GLU A 50 -11.39 9.29 8.11
C GLU A 50 -11.01 9.21 6.62
N SER A 51 -9.74 9.00 6.27
CA SER A 51 -9.32 8.81 4.87
C SER A 51 -9.94 7.55 4.26
N GLN A 52 -10.03 6.45 5.02
CA GLN A 52 -10.72 5.22 4.59
C GLN A 52 -12.22 5.44 4.37
N ALA A 53 -12.90 6.12 5.30
CA ALA A 53 -14.32 6.44 5.18
C ALA A 53 -14.60 7.43 4.04
N ALA A 54 -13.73 8.43 3.86
CA ALA A 54 -13.82 9.40 2.78
C ALA A 54 -13.62 8.74 1.41
N MET A 55 -12.65 7.84 1.29
CA MET A 55 -12.36 7.11 0.05
C MET A 55 -13.48 6.12 -0.28
N ALA A 56 -14.03 5.41 0.72
CA ALA A 56 -15.21 4.54 0.55
C ALA A 56 -16.50 5.32 0.24
N ALA A 57 -16.62 6.56 0.72
CA ALA A 57 -17.75 7.44 0.40
C ALA A 57 -17.61 8.08 -0.99
N ASP A 58 -16.39 8.41 -1.41
CA ASP A 58 -16.09 8.90 -2.76
C ASP A 58 -16.31 7.80 -3.80
N TYR A 59 -15.86 6.56 -3.53
CA TYR A 59 -16.13 5.40 -4.39
C TYR A 59 -17.63 5.14 -4.56
N ARG A 60 -18.39 5.14 -3.45
CA ARG A 60 -19.86 4.99 -3.49
C ARG A 60 -20.59 6.15 -4.16
N ARG A 61 -19.98 7.34 -4.25
CA ARG A 61 -20.56 8.49 -4.96
C ARG A 61 -20.20 8.51 -6.44
N ARG A 62 -19.03 7.97 -6.81
CA ARG A 62 -18.55 7.91 -8.19
C ARG A 62 -19.09 6.72 -8.97
N ASP A 63 -19.58 5.68 -8.28
CA ASP A 63 -20.19 4.51 -8.90
C ASP A 63 -21.67 4.35 -8.50
N PRO A 64 -22.61 5.00 -9.22
CA PRO A 64 -24.03 4.68 -9.13
C PRO A 64 -24.41 3.39 -9.89
N GLN A 65 -23.47 2.72 -10.57
CA GLN A 65 -23.73 1.58 -11.46
C GLN A 65 -22.73 0.45 -11.24
N HIS A 66 -22.79 -0.16 -10.06
CA HIS A 66 -22.37 -1.55 -9.88
C HIS A 66 -23.54 -2.31 -9.25
N ASP A 67 -24.72 -2.16 -9.86
CA ASP A 67 -25.82 -3.10 -9.65
C ASP A 67 -25.43 -4.41 -10.36
N ASP A 68 -25.20 -5.43 -9.56
CA ASP A 68 -25.48 -6.85 -9.84
C ASP A 68 -25.06 -7.38 -11.22
N ALA A 69 -23.78 -7.70 -11.38
CA ALA A 69 -23.37 -8.81 -12.24
C ALA A 69 -22.17 -9.51 -11.60
N ASP A 70 -22.40 -10.66 -10.97
CA ASP A 70 -21.35 -11.61 -10.65
C ASP A 70 -20.78 -12.14 -11.99
N PRO A 71 -19.54 -11.81 -12.38
CA PRO A 71 -18.99 -12.24 -13.66
C PRO A 71 -18.64 -13.74 -13.69
N TYR A 72 -18.75 -14.42 -12.54
CA TYR A 72 -18.37 -15.83 -12.38
C TYR A 72 -19.56 -16.79 -12.25
N ASP A 73 -20.80 -16.34 -12.44
CA ASP A 73 -21.93 -17.27 -12.65
C ASP A 73 -21.86 -17.86 -14.07
N HIS A 74 -20.98 -18.84 -14.23
CA HIS A 74 -21.01 -19.76 -15.37
C HIS A 74 -21.71 -21.04 -14.91
N ARG A 75 -23.03 -21.07 -15.12
CA ARG A 75 -23.79 -22.32 -15.23
C ARG A 75 -23.20 -23.24 -16.30
#